data_AF-A0AAU8LM74-F1
#
_entry.id   AF-A0AAU8LM74-F1
#
_cell.length_a   1.000
_cell.length_b   1.000
_cell.length_c   1.000
_cell.angle_alpha   90.00
_cell.angle_beta   90.00
_cell.angle_gamma   90.00
#
_symmetry.space_group_name_H-M   'P 1'
#
loop_
_entity.id
_entity.type
_entity.pdbx_description
1 polymer ?
#
loop_
_entity_poly.entity_id
_entity_poly.type
_entity_poly.pdbx_seq_one_letter_code
_entity_poly.pdbx_strand_id
1 'polypeptide(L)'
;MISLSSHFTPWTSLAGGLLIGLAASLFILLNGRITGISGLLGSVLSGTGEGRGEKLLFLTGLLASPLIWSLGSRLPEASFNTGVYTLLIAGLMVGIGTRYGAGCTSGHGICGLSRLSPRSIVAVCCFMGSGFACVYLIRHVAGV
;
A
#
# COMPACT_ATOMS: atom_id res chain seq x y z
N MET A 1 32.37 -2.15 7.02
CA MET A 1 32.35 -0.82 6.38
C MET A 1 31.07 -0.74 5.56
N ILE A 2 29.99 -0.22 6.14
CA ILE A 2 28.67 -0.13 5.49
C ILE A 2 28.70 1.11 4.59
N SER A 3 28.76 0.91 3.28
CA SER A 3 28.73 2.00 2.30
C SER A 3 27.31 2.57 2.24
N LEU A 4 27.07 3.69 2.94
CA LEU A 4 25.78 4.39 3.02
C LEU A 4 25.48 5.28 1.79
N SER A 5 26.34 5.28 0.77
CA SER A 5 26.35 6.29 -0.30
C SER A 5 25.60 5.91 -1.58
N SER A 6 25.06 4.69 -1.71
CA SER A 6 24.53 4.19 -3.00
C SER A 6 23.00 4.16 -3.13
N HIS A 7 22.26 4.47 -2.07
CA HIS A 7 20.78 4.35 -2.05
C HIS A 7 20.05 5.64 -1.68
N PHE A 8 20.75 6.77 -1.51
CA PHE A 8 20.09 8.04 -1.28
C PHE A 8 19.63 8.62 -2.61
N THR A 9 18.38 8.35 -2.98
CA THR A 9 17.76 8.79 -4.22
C THR A 9 16.65 9.82 -3.93
N PRO A 10 17.01 11.02 -3.43
CA PRO A 10 16.04 11.98 -2.93
C PRO A 10 15.10 12.46 -4.03
N TRP A 11 15.63 12.66 -5.23
CA TRP A 11 14.85 13.18 -6.36
C TRP A 11 13.82 12.16 -6.87
N THR A 12 14.21 10.89 -7.03
CA THR A 12 13.28 9.85 -7.51
C THR A 12 12.25 9.48 -6.46
N SER A 13 12.64 9.47 -5.18
CA SER A 13 11.72 9.25 -4.05
C SER A 13 10.70 10.37 -3.93
N LEU A 14 11.13 11.62 -4.08
CA LEU A 14 10.24 12.79 -4.10
C LEU A 14 9.29 12.76 -5.30
N ALA A 15 9.81 12.47 -6.50
CA ALA A 15 9.01 12.36 -7.71
C ALA A 15 7.95 11.26 -7.59
N GLY A 16 8.31 10.07 -7.08
CA GLY A 16 7.37 8.99 -6.83
C GLY A 16 6.30 9.37 -5.80
N GLY A 17 6.69 10.00 -4.69
CA GLY A 17 5.75 10.50 -3.69
C GLY A 17 4.78 11.53 -4.24
N LEU A 18 5.27 12.47 -5.06
CA LEU A 18 4.46 13.50 -5.70
C LEU A 18 3.47 12.89 -6.71
N LEU A 19 3.90 11.90 -7.50
CA LEU A 19 3.01 11.17 -8.42
C LEU A 19 1.91 10.41 -7.69
N ILE A 20 2.23 9.70 -6.61
CA ILE A 20 1.23 8.97 -5.80
C ILE A 20 0.26 9.97 -5.14
N GLY A 21 0.78 11.06 -4.59
CA GLY A 21 -0.01 12.13 -3.96
C GLY A 21 -0.95 12.82 -4.94
N LEU A 22 -0.48 13.14 -6.14
CA LEU A 22 -1.31 13.68 -7.23
C LEU A 22 -2.38 12.68 -7.66
N ALA A 23 -2.03 11.42 -7.89
CA ALA A 23 -2.99 10.39 -8.27
C ALA A 23 -4.11 10.22 -7.23
N ALA A 24 -3.76 10.18 -5.94
CA ALA A 24 -4.73 10.11 -4.85
C ALA A 24 -5.60 11.38 -4.74
N SER A 25 -5.00 12.57 -4.90
CA SER A 25 -5.72 13.85 -4.85
C SER A 25 -6.70 13.98 -6.02
N LEU A 26 -6.28 13.63 -7.23
CA LEU A 26 -7.15 13.63 -8.41
C LEU A 26 -8.33 12.67 -8.24
N PHE A 27 -8.08 11.48 -7.69
CA PHE A 27 -9.13 10.51 -7.42
C PHE A 27 -10.16 11.03 -6.41
N ILE A 28 -9.71 11.69 -5.33
CA ILE A 28 -10.61 12.31 -4.34
C ILE A 28 -11.38 13.47 -4.96
N LEU A 29 -10.73 14.33 -5.75
CA LEU A 29 -11.37 15.50 -6.35
C LEU A 29 -12.42 15.12 -7.42
N LEU A 30 -12.14 14.10 -8.23
CA LEU A 30 -13.02 13.66 -9.30
C LEU A 30 -14.19 12.81 -8.79
N ASN A 31 -13.95 11.93 -7.81
CA ASN A 31 -14.98 10.99 -7.33
C ASN A 31 -15.63 11.40 -6.00
N GLY A 32 -15.09 12.41 -5.31
CA GLY A 32 -15.58 12.87 -4.00
C GLY A 32 -15.46 11.84 -2.86
N ARG A 33 -14.77 10.71 -3.09
CA ARG A 33 -14.74 9.56 -2.17
C ARG A 33 -13.33 9.27 -1.69
N ILE A 34 -13.20 9.06 -0.38
CA ILE A 34 -11.95 8.70 0.29
C ILE A 34 -12.05 7.23 0.73
N THR A 35 -11.41 6.33 -0.01
CA THR A 35 -11.20 4.95 0.45
C THR A 35 -9.85 4.44 -0.04
N GLY A 36 -9.08 3.82 0.84
CA GLY A 36 -7.82 3.17 0.45
C GLY A 36 -8.05 1.99 -0.50
N ILE A 37 -6.95 1.39 -0.97
CA ILE A 37 -6.98 0.34 -2.00
C ILE A 37 -7.85 -0.86 -1.58
N SER A 38 -7.78 -1.30 -0.32
CA SER A 38 -8.64 -2.39 0.20
C SER A 38 -10.12 -2.04 0.22
N GLY A 39 -10.46 -0.75 0.40
CA GLY A 39 -11.82 -0.24 0.32
C GLY A 39 -12.34 -0.22 -1.12
N LEU A 40 -11.51 0.23 -2.06
CA LEU A 40 -11.80 0.21 -3.50
C LEU A 40 -12.05 -1.21 -3.99
N LEU A 41 -11.14 -2.13 -3.70
CA LEU A 41 -11.28 -3.56 -4.01
C LEU A 41 -12.55 -4.15 -3.42
N GLY A 42 -12.81 -3.87 -2.14
CA GLY A 42 -14.04 -4.32 -1.46
C GLY A 42 -15.31 -3.83 -2.15
N SER A 43 -15.39 -2.53 -2.46
CA SER A 43 -16.57 -1.95 -3.13
C SER A 43 -16.79 -2.53 -4.53
N VAL A 44 -15.72 -2.81 -5.27
CA VAL A 44 -15.81 -3.46 -6.60
C VAL A 44 -16.34 -4.90 -6.47
N LEU A 45 -15.78 -5.67 -5.52
CA LEU A 45 -16.12 -7.08 -5.29
C LEU A 45 -17.53 -7.27 -4.73
N SER A 46 -17.93 -6.48 -3.74
CA SER A 46 -19.28 -6.54 -3.16
C SER A 46 -20.36 -6.02 -4.11
N GLY A 47 -19.95 -5.34 -5.18
CA GLY A 47 -20.82 -4.71 -6.16
C GLY A 47 -21.73 -3.62 -5.67
N THR A 48 -21.51 -3.18 -4.44
CA THR A 48 -22.19 -2.09 -3.79
C THR A 48 -21.38 -0.80 -4.00
N GLY A 49 -21.99 0.18 -4.67
CA GLY A 49 -21.52 1.56 -4.72
C GLY A 49 -21.48 2.17 -6.13
N GLU A 50 -21.96 3.41 -6.24
CA GLU A 50 -21.75 4.26 -7.42
C GLU A 50 -20.25 4.48 -7.72
N GLY A 51 -19.97 4.84 -8.96
CA GLY A 51 -18.62 5.13 -9.43
C GLY A 51 -17.75 3.87 -9.61
N ARG A 52 -18.36 2.76 -10.07
CA ARG A 52 -17.69 1.47 -10.20
C ARG A 52 -16.63 1.48 -11.32
N GLY A 53 -16.88 2.24 -12.39
CA GLY A 53 -15.97 2.39 -13.52
C GLY A 53 -14.67 3.11 -13.13
N GLU A 54 -14.77 4.18 -12.36
CA GLU A 54 -13.64 5.00 -11.91
C GLU A 54 -12.76 4.25 -10.91
N LYS A 55 -13.38 3.49 -10.00
CA LYS A 55 -12.66 2.58 -9.09
C LYS A 55 -11.91 1.50 -9.86
N LEU A 56 -12.56 0.91 -10.87
CA LEU A 56 -11.93 -0.08 -11.74
C LEU A 56 -10.78 0.53 -12.53
N LEU A 57 -10.96 1.70 -13.15
CA LEU A 57 -9.93 2.43 -13.89
C LEU A 57 -8.71 2.75 -13.01
N PHE A 58 -8.93 3.18 -11.77
CA PHE A 58 -7.85 3.41 -10.83
C PHE A 58 -7.10 2.11 -10.48
N LEU A 59 -7.84 1.02 -10.24
CA LEU A 59 -7.27 -0.25 -9.86
C LEU A 59 -6.55 -0.95 -11.03
N THR A 60 -7.10 -0.86 -12.24
CA THR A 60 -6.44 -1.34 -13.46
C THR A 60 -5.24 -0.49 -13.80
N GLY A 61 -5.28 0.83 -13.60
CA GLY A 61 -4.11 1.70 -13.75
C GLY A 61 -2.98 1.31 -12.78
N LEU A 62 -3.31 1.01 -11.52
CA LEU A 62 -2.35 0.53 -10.52
C LEU A 62 -1.70 -0.81 -10.92
N LEU A 63 -2.49 -1.73 -11.48
CA LEU A 63 -1.99 -3.03 -11.96
C LEU A 63 -1.24 -2.92 -13.30
N ALA A 64 -1.69 -2.05 -14.20
CA ALA A 64 -1.10 -1.86 -15.53
C ALA A 64 0.24 -1.12 -15.45
N SER A 65 0.43 -0.22 -14.49
CA SER A 65 1.66 0.54 -14.32
C SER A 65 2.95 -0.32 -14.32
N PRO A 66 3.09 -1.37 -13.49
CA PRO A 66 4.27 -2.25 -13.54
C PRO A 66 4.35 -3.06 -14.84
N LEU A 67 3.22 -3.46 -15.45
CA LEU A 67 3.24 -4.16 -16.75
C LEU A 67 3.76 -3.25 -17.88
N ILE A 68 3.34 -1.99 -17.90
CA ILE A 68 3.81 -1.00 -18.88
C ILE A 68 5.30 -0.74 -18.67
N TRP A 69 5.75 -0.64 -17.42
CA TRP A 69 7.16 -0.49 -17.08
C TRP A 69 8.02 -1.69 -17.55
N SER A 70 7.46 -2.90 -17.49
CA SER A 70 8.10 -4.13 -17.95
C SER A 70 8.39 -4.18 -19.46
N LEU A 71 7.74 -3.34 -20.28
CA LEU A 71 7.95 -3.31 -21.72
C LEU A 71 9.27 -2.62 -22.10
N GLY A 72 9.75 -1.69 -21.29
CA GLY A 72 10.94 -0.88 -21.57
C GLY A 72 12.12 -1.12 -20.61
N SER A 73 11.90 -1.82 -19.50
CA SER A 73 12.90 -2.03 -18.46
C SER A 73 12.68 -3.32 -17.68
N ARG A 74 13.73 -3.86 -17.07
CA ARG A 74 13.60 -5.06 -16.23
C ARG A 74 12.86 -4.71 -14.95
N LEU A 75 11.83 -5.50 -14.65
CA LEU A 75 11.17 -5.46 -13.35
C LEU A 75 12.19 -5.82 -12.25
N PRO A 76 12.10 -5.17 -11.06
CA PRO A 76 12.87 -5.58 -9.91
C PRO A 76 12.62 -7.08 -9.62
N GLU A 77 13.68 -7.85 -9.37
CA GLU A 77 13.53 -9.27 -9.04
C GLU A 77 12.81 -9.41 -7.69
N ALA A 78 11.56 -9.88 -7.74
CA ALA A 78 10.79 -10.21 -6.54
C ALA A 78 11.22 -11.59 -6.02
N SER A 79 12.29 -11.63 -5.24
CA SER A 79 12.76 -12.86 -4.59
C SER A 79 11.96 -13.13 -3.31
N PHE A 80 10.98 -14.03 -3.40
CA PHE A 80 10.28 -14.54 -2.22
C PHE A 80 11.03 -15.75 -1.68
N ASN A 81 11.82 -15.56 -0.62
CA ASN A 81 12.48 -16.67 0.08
C ASN A 81 11.55 -17.40 1.07
N THR A 82 10.23 -17.20 0.94
CA THR A 82 9.20 -17.71 1.87
C THR A 82 8.25 -18.65 1.13
N GLY A 83 7.82 -19.72 1.82
CA GLY A 83 6.89 -20.69 1.23
C GLY A 83 5.53 -20.07 0.88
N VAL A 84 4.89 -20.61 -0.16
CA VAL A 84 3.56 -20.16 -0.64
C VAL A 84 2.51 -20.15 0.48
N TYR A 85 2.56 -21.12 1.39
CA TYR A 85 1.66 -21.18 2.55
C TYR A 85 1.80 -19.97 3.47
N THR A 86 3.03 -19.52 3.74
CA THR A 86 3.29 -18.34 4.57
C THR A 86 2.73 -17.08 3.91
N LEU A 87 2.89 -16.94 2.59
CA LEU A 87 2.33 -15.83 1.82
C LEU A 87 0.80 -15.81 1.87
N LEU A 88 0.15 -16.97 1.71
CA LEU A 88 -1.30 -17.08 1.81
C LEU A 88 -1.83 -16.71 3.19
N ILE A 89 -1.22 -17.24 4.25
CA ILE A 89 -1.61 -16.94 5.64
C ILE A 89 -1.38 -15.46 5.95
N ALA A 90 -0.23 -14.90 5.56
CA ALA A 90 0.08 -13.49 5.74
C ALA A 90 -0.93 -12.60 4.99
N GLY A 91 -1.24 -12.92 3.74
CA GLY A 91 -2.24 -12.19 2.95
C GLY A 91 -3.62 -12.22 3.57
N LEU A 92 -4.06 -13.37 4.10
CA LEU A 92 -5.34 -13.51 4.79
C LEU A 92 -5.37 -12.67 6.08
N MET A 93 -4.33 -12.76 6.91
CA MET A 93 -4.22 -11.95 8.13
C MET A 93 -4.23 -10.45 7.83
N VAL A 94 -3.51 -10.01 6.80
CA VAL A 94 -3.52 -8.60 6.38
C VAL A 94 -4.91 -8.20 5.90
N GLY A 95 -5.57 -9.04 5.08
CA GLY A 95 -6.93 -8.81 4.60
C GLY A 95 -7.93 -8.61 5.75
N ILE A 96 -7.94 -9.55 6.70
CA ILE A 96 -8.76 -9.48 7.93
C ILE A 96 -8.41 -8.24 8.75
N GLY A 97 -7.12 -7.97 8.96
CA GLY A 97 -6.63 -6.81 9.70
C GLY A 97 -7.07 -5.47 9.10
N THR A 98 -7.01 -5.33 7.77
CA THR A 98 -7.48 -4.09 7.11
C THR A 98 -8.99 -3.88 7.23
N ARG A 99 -9.78 -4.96 7.38
CA ARG A 99 -11.22 -4.86 7.64
C ARG A 99 -11.51 -4.41 9.06
N TYR A 100 -10.86 -5.02 10.06
CA TYR A 100 -11.00 -4.60 11.45
C TYR A 100 -10.46 -3.19 11.70
N GLY A 101 -9.40 -2.77 11.00
CA GLY A 101 -8.87 -1.41 11.04
C GLY A 101 -9.78 -0.37 10.37
N ALA A 102 -10.87 -0.79 9.72
CA ALA A 102 -11.72 0.04 8.85
C ALA A 102 -10.93 0.80 7.77
N GLY A 103 -9.83 0.21 7.29
CA GLY A 103 -8.93 0.85 6.34
C GLY A 103 -7.60 0.12 6.21
N CYS A 104 -6.85 0.47 5.18
CA CYS A 104 -5.49 -0.01 4.93
C CYS A 104 -4.46 1.12 5.09
N THR A 105 -3.19 0.76 4.97
CA THR A 105 -2.06 1.71 5.04
C THR A 105 -2.15 2.82 3.98
N SER A 106 -2.64 2.54 2.77
CA SER A 106 -2.83 3.60 1.76
C SER A 106 -3.97 4.56 2.11
N GLY A 107 -5.07 4.07 2.67
CA GLY A 107 -6.20 4.92 3.09
C GLY A 107 -5.86 5.78 4.30
N HIS A 108 -5.30 5.17 5.36
CA HIS A 108 -4.92 5.87 6.57
C HIS A 108 -3.63 6.69 6.42
N GLY A 109 -2.67 6.19 5.66
CA GLY A 109 -1.40 6.86 5.40
C GLY A 109 -1.54 8.02 4.42
N ILE A 110 -1.94 7.74 3.18
CA ILE A 110 -1.93 8.77 2.12
C ILE A 110 -3.05 9.78 2.35
N CYS A 111 -4.30 9.32 2.42
CA CYS A 111 -5.46 10.23 2.51
C CYS A 111 -5.76 10.69 3.94
N GLY A 112 -5.64 9.79 4.92
CA GLY A 112 -6.00 10.04 6.31
C GLY A 112 -5.01 10.92 7.08
N LEU A 113 -3.71 10.75 6.83
CA LEU A 113 -2.65 11.56 7.43
C LEU A 113 -2.61 12.98 6.84
N SER A 114 -2.85 13.11 5.53
CA SER A 114 -2.94 14.41 4.84
C SER A 114 -4.09 15.28 5.36
N ARG A 115 -5.16 14.68 5.92
CA ARG A 115 -6.26 15.39 6.60
C ARG A 115 -6.01 15.64 8.08
N LEU A 116 -4.81 15.36 8.59
CA LEU A 116 -4.43 15.47 10.02
C LEU A 116 -5.42 14.78 10.98
N SER A 117 -6.01 13.66 10.55
CA SER A 117 -7.00 12.98 11.39
C SER A 117 -6.34 12.15 12.50
N PRO A 118 -6.69 12.36 13.79
CA PRO A 118 -6.03 11.69 14.91
C PRO A 118 -6.23 10.17 14.89
N ARG A 119 -7.43 9.70 14.49
CA ARG A 119 -7.71 8.29 14.27
C ARG A 119 -6.72 7.65 13.30
N SER A 120 -6.34 8.37 12.25
CA SER A 120 -5.46 7.86 11.20
C SER A 120 -4.01 7.83 11.62
N ILE A 121 -3.57 8.81 12.40
CA ILE A 121 -2.24 8.81 13.02
C ILE A 121 -2.09 7.55 13.90
N VAL A 122 -3.06 7.31 14.79
CA VAL A 122 -3.03 6.14 15.67
C VAL A 122 -3.01 4.83 14.87
N ALA A 123 -3.86 4.72 13.83
CA ALA A 123 -3.88 3.54 12.97
C ALA A 123 -2.52 3.29 12.28
N VAL A 124 -1.90 4.33 11.72
CA VAL A 124 -0.59 4.23 11.06
C VAL A 124 0.49 3.84 12.06
N CYS A 125 0.50 4.43 13.26
CA CYS A 125 1.42 4.04 14.34
C CYS A 125 1.27 2.57 14.72
N CYS A 126 0.03 2.07 14.85
CA CYS A 126 -0.21 0.66 15.15
C CYS A 126 0.25 -0.27 14.01
N PHE A 127 -0.02 0.08 12.75
CA PHE A 127 0.40 -0.73 11.60
C PHE A 127 1.93 -0.79 11.46
N MET A 128 2.60 0.35 11.60
CA MET A 128 4.07 0.39 11.52
C MET A 128 4.69 -0.26 12.75
N GLY A 129 4.15 -0.01 13.95
CA GLY A 129 4.61 -0.63 15.19
C GLY A 129 4.51 -2.16 15.17
N SER A 130 3.38 -2.71 14.69
CA SER A 130 3.22 -4.17 14.56
C SER A 130 4.15 -4.76 13.49
N GLY A 131 4.36 -4.05 12.38
CA GLY A 131 5.33 -4.44 11.35
C GLY A 131 6.76 -4.51 11.89
N PHE A 132 7.20 -3.47 12.61
CA PHE A 132 8.52 -3.45 13.25
C PHE A 132 8.67 -4.55 14.30
N ALA A 133 7.66 -4.74 15.15
CA ALA A 133 7.65 -5.80 16.15
C ALA A 133 7.71 -7.20 15.49
N CYS A 134 6.94 -7.43 14.43
CA CYS A 134 6.93 -8.69 13.70
C CYS A 134 8.30 -9.00 13.09
N VAL A 135 8.91 -8.05 12.39
CA VAL A 135 10.26 -8.21 11.82
C VAL A 135 11.29 -8.44 12.93
N TYR A 136 11.20 -7.70 14.04
CA TYR A 136 12.10 -7.88 15.17
C TYR A 136 12.01 -9.31 15.74
N LEU A 137 10.80 -9.80 16.00
CA LEU A 137 10.55 -11.14 16.53
C LEU A 137 11.02 -12.22 15.56
N ILE A 138 10.66 -12.13 14.28
CA ILE A 138 11.06 -13.14 13.29
C ILE A 138 12.60 -13.17 13.16
N ARG A 139 13.23 -12.01 13.01
CA ARG A 139 14.66 -11.94 12.71
C ARG A 139 15.57 -12.18 13.92
N HIS A 140 15.16 -11.80 15.13
CA HIS A 140 16.00 -11.91 16.32
C HIS A 140 15.60 -13.05 17.27
N VAL A 141 14.32 -13.43 17.29
CA VAL A 141 13.83 -14.50 18.18
C VAL A 141 13.70 -15.83 17.42
N ALA A 142 13.08 -15.82 16.25
CA ALA A 142 12.94 -17.04 15.44
C ALA A 142 14.20 -17.33 14.59
N GLY A 143 15.02 -16.32 14.29
CA GLY A 143 16.26 -16.46 13.54
C GLY A 143 16.08 -16.86 12.07
N VAL A 144 14.90 -16.57 11.51
CA VAL A 144 14.52 -16.85 10.11
C VAL A 144 14.60 -15.58 9.26
#